data_AF-A0A7U9EQ49-F1
#
_entry.id   AF-A0A7U9EQ49-F1
#
_cell.length_a   1.000
_cell.length_b   1.000
_cell.length_c   1.000
_cell.angle_alpha   90.00
_cell.angle_beta   90.00
_cell.angle_gamma   90.00
#
_symmetry.space_group_name_H-M   'P 1'
#
loop_
_entity.id
_entity.type
_entity.pdbx_description
1 polymer ?
#
loop_
_entity_poly.entity_id
_entity_poly.type
_entity_poly.pdbx_seq_one_letter_code
_entity_poly.pdbx_strand_id
1 'polypeptide(L)'
;MRSVTAKEIAAELGMTEEEVQAAASETFFSHWLPLGQTTVDEDEGLLAVRDDRAPLPEEQIVKQEMIEKLAEAIGQLNEKEQLVISLFYKEELTFTEIGSLLHLSTSRISQIHAKALWKLRRFFEKEP
;
A
#
# COMPACT_ATOMS: atom_id res chain seq x y z
N MET A 1 47.45 7.17 -22.72
CA MET A 1 46.23 7.08 -23.54
C MET A 1 45.46 8.38 -23.30
N ARG A 2 45.13 9.17 -24.33
CA ARG A 2 44.35 10.42 -24.13
C ARG A 2 42.90 10.06 -23.82
N SER A 3 42.30 10.71 -22.83
CA SER A 3 40.86 10.65 -22.58
C SER A 3 40.15 11.43 -23.68
N VAL A 4 39.26 10.76 -24.40
CA VAL A 4 38.44 11.38 -25.45
C VAL A 4 37.39 12.27 -24.79
N THR A 5 37.22 13.49 -25.30
CA THR A 5 36.24 14.44 -24.77
C THR A 5 34.85 14.21 -25.36
N ALA A 6 33.79 14.56 -24.63
CA ALA A 6 32.40 14.39 -25.10
C ALA A 6 32.15 15.08 -26.46
N LYS A 7 32.87 16.17 -26.74
CA LYS A 7 32.88 16.90 -28.03
C LYS A 7 33.38 16.06 -29.20
N GLU A 8 34.45 15.31 -29.00
CA GLU A 8 35.03 14.46 -30.03
C GLU A 8 34.13 13.25 -30.31
N ILE A 9 33.49 12.72 -29.27
CA ILE A 9 32.52 11.62 -29.38
C ILE A 9 31.25 12.07 -30.11
N ALA A 10 30.74 13.25 -29.76
CA ALA A 10 29.59 13.88 -30.41
C ALA A 10 29.84 14.11 -31.92
N ALA A 11 31.01 14.64 -32.27
CA ALA A 11 31.39 14.92 -33.66
C ALA A 11 31.51 13.65 -34.52
N GLU A 12 32.05 12.56 -33.97
CA GLU A 12 32.24 11.31 -34.70
C GLU A 12 30.94 10.49 -34.82
N LEU A 13 30.12 10.48 -33.78
CA LEU A 13 28.85 9.72 -33.75
C LEU A 13 27.66 10.51 -34.30
N GLY A 14 27.84 11.77 -34.69
CA GLY A 14 26.77 12.65 -35.16
C GLY A 14 25.72 12.96 -34.09
N MET A 15 26.12 12.89 -32.81
CA MET A 15 25.29 13.15 -31.64
C MET A 15 25.58 14.54 -31.09
N THR A 16 24.69 15.07 -30.25
CA THR A 16 24.96 16.27 -29.46
C THR A 16 25.77 15.92 -28.21
N GLU A 17 26.53 16.88 -27.67
CA GLU A 17 27.30 16.69 -26.43
C GLU A 17 26.40 16.27 -25.26
N GLU A 18 25.18 16.81 -25.21
CA GLU A 18 24.18 16.50 -24.18
C GLU A 18 23.69 15.04 -24.28
N GLU A 19 23.47 14.53 -25.50
CA GLU A 19 23.11 13.12 -25.73
C GLU A 19 24.25 12.17 -25.37
N VAL A 20 25.50 12.55 -25.67
CA VAL A 20 26.68 11.77 -25.28
C VAL A 20 26.79 11.72 -23.75
N GLN A 21 26.57 12.85 -23.07
CA GLN A 21 26.62 12.91 -21.61
C GLN A 21 25.48 12.13 -20.96
N ALA A 22 24.27 12.16 -21.53
CA ALA A 22 23.13 11.38 -21.08
C ALA A 22 23.37 9.87 -21.24
N ALA A 23 23.80 9.43 -22.43
CA ALA A 23 24.09 8.03 -22.71
C ALA A 23 25.23 7.48 -21.83
N ALA A 24 26.27 8.28 -21.58
CA ALA A 24 27.35 7.92 -20.68
C ALA A 24 26.87 7.77 -19.23
N SER A 25 25.97 8.65 -18.79
CA SER A 25 25.40 8.62 -17.43
C SER A 25 24.45 7.43 -17.23
N GLU A 26 23.59 7.12 -18.21
CA GLU A 26 22.73 5.93 -18.19
C GLU A 26 23.55 4.64 -18.15
N THR A 27 24.62 4.58 -18.96
CA THR A 27 25.54 3.43 -18.96
C THR A 27 26.24 3.30 -17.61
N PHE A 28 26.60 4.41 -16.96
CA PHE A 28 27.22 4.40 -15.63
C PHE A 28 26.28 3.86 -14.55
N PHE A 29 25.00 4.26 -14.55
CA PHE A 29 23.97 3.70 -13.66
C PHE A 29 23.62 2.25 -13.98
N SER A 30 23.79 1.83 -15.24
CA SER A 30 23.59 0.43 -15.65
C SER A 30 24.66 -0.52 -15.13
N HIS A 31 25.77 -0.02 -14.57
CA HIS A 31 26.73 -0.88 -13.87
C HIS A 31 26.13 -1.29 -12.53
N TRP A 32 25.75 -2.56 -12.45
CA TRP A 32 25.35 -3.25 -11.23
C TRP A 32 26.42 -3.07 -10.15
N LEU A 33 26.21 -2.15 -9.22
CA LEU A 33 27.08 -2.01 -8.06
C LEU A 33 26.74 -3.16 -7.09
N PRO A 34 27.69 -4.05 -6.77
CA PRO A 34 27.44 -5.10 -5.79
C PRO A 34 27.08 -4.49 -4.43
N LEU A 35 25.97 -4.93 -3.84
CA LEU A 35 25.42 -4.49 -2.54
C LEU A 35 26.37 -4.68 -1.32
N GLY A 36 27.61 -5.10 -1.54
CA GLY A 36 28.62 -5.35 -0.50
C GLY A 36 29.97 -4.68 -0.74
N GLN A 37 30.10 -3.80 -1.74
CA GLN A 37 31.30 -2.95 -1.85
C GLN A 37 31.18 -1.78 -0.87
N THR A 38 31.64 -1.98 0.35
CA THR A 38 31.93 -0.89 1.27
C THR A 38 33.12 -0.11 0.71
N THR A 39 32.93 1.16 0.35
CA THR A 39 34.07 2.06 0.17
C THR A 39 34.78 2.15 1.50
N VAL A 40 36.03 1.69 1.53
CA VAL A 40 36.89 1.73 2.71
C VAL A 40 37.36 3.18 2.84
N ASP A 41 36.48 4.05 3.31
CA ASP A 41 36.75 5.30 4.02
C ASP A 41 35.45 6.12 4.08
N GLU A 42 35.00 6.31 5.32
CA GLU A 42 34.13 7.37 5.82
C GLU A 42 32.68 7.44 5.26
N ASP A 43 31.74 7.46 6.21
CA ASP A 43 30.27 7.49 6.09
C ASP A 43 29.59 6.19 5.62
N GLU A 44 29.11 5.41 6.61
CA GLU A 44 28.16 4.29 6.51
C GLU A 44 26.81 4.63 5.82
N GLY A 45 26.68 5.81 5.19
CA GLY A 45 25.42 6.35 4.66
C GLY A 45 25.16 6.10 3.17
N LEU A 46 26.15 5.74 2.35
CA LEU A 46 25.96 5.72 0.88
C LEU A 46 25.18 4.50 0.35
N LEU A 47 25.08 3.43 1.15
CA LEU A 47 24.42 2.17 0.77
C LEU A 47 23.18 1.84 1.63
N ALA A 48 22.75 2.75 2.51
CA ALA A 48 21.52 2.59 3.27
C ALA A 48 20.30 2.81 2.35
N VAL A 49 19.93 1.77 1.60
CA VAL A 49 18.69 1.76 0.84
C VAL A 49 17.54 1.70 1.84
N ARG A 50 16.83 2.82 2.02
CA ARG A 50 15.62 2.87 2.83
C ARG A 50 14.55 2.02 2.15
N ASP A 51 13.98 1.06 2.87
CA ASP A 51 12.82 0.32 2.36
C ASP A 51 11.55 1.14 2.57
N ASP A 52 11.24 1.99 1.59
CA ASP A 52 10.03 2.81 1.58
C ASP A 52 8.72 1.99 1.55
N ARG A 53 8.82 0.66 1.36
CA ARG A 53 7.67 -0.24 1.37
C ARG A 53 7.40 -0.82 2.76
N ALA A 54 8.35 -0.71 3.69
CA ALA A 54 8.18 -1.22 5.03
C ALA A 54 7.23 -0.27 5.81
N PRO A 55 6.12 -0.77 6.37
CA PRO A 55 5.22 0.06 7.16
C PRO A 55 5.94 0.55 8.42
N LEU A 56 5.73 1.82 8.75
CA LEU A 56 6.34 2.44 9.93
C LEU A 56 5.73 1.84 11.21
N PRO A 57 6.48 1.75 12.33
CA PRO A 57 5.95 1.24 13.59
C PRO A 57 4.69 1.99 14.07
N GLU A 58 4.64 3.31 13.88
CA GLU A 58 3.48 4.16 14.19
C GLU A 58 2.25 3.80 13.36
N GLU A 59 2.41 3.51 12.06
CA GLU A 59 1.32 3.09 11.18
C GLU A 59 0.74 1.73 11.61
N GLN A 60 1.60 0.83 12.10
CA GLN A 60 1.17 -0.46 12.62
C GLN A 60 0.33 -0.30 13.88
N ILE A 61 0.74 0.57 14.80
CA ILE A 61 0.00 0.86 16.03
C ILE A 61 -1.37 1.46 15.69
N VAL A 62 -1.42 2.50 14.84
CA VAL A 62 -2.67 3.14 14.43
C VAL A 62 -3.62 2.15 13.76
N LYS A 63 -3.09 1.26 12.91
CA LYS A 63 -3.88 0.20 12.28
C LYS A 63 -4.45 -0.77 13.31
N GLN A 64 -3.66 -1.18 14.30
CA GLN A 64 -4.09 -2.10 15.35
C GLN A 64 -5.20 -1.48 16.20
N GLU A 65 -5.04 -0.22 16.62
CA GLU A 65 -6.08 0.52 17.36
C GLU A 65 -7.37 0.64 16.55
N MET A 66 -7.27 0.92 15.25
CA MET A 66 -8.45 1.00 14.37
C MET A 66 -9.19 -0.35 14.27
N ILE A 67 -8.46 -1.46 14.22
CA ILE A 67 -9.03 -2.82 14.21
C ILE A 67 -9.75 -3.10 15.53
N GLU A 68 -9.15 -2.75 16.67
CA GLU A 68 -9.73 -2.96 18.00
C GLU A 68 -11.02 -2.14 18.18
N LYS A 69 -11.00 -0.86 17.80
CA LYS A 69 -12.19 0.00 17.83
C LYS A 69 -13.31 -0.53 16.93
N LEU A 70 -12.98 -1.02 15.73
CA LEU A 70 -13.96 -1.62 14.84
C LEU A 70 -14.56 -2.90 15.45
N ALA A 71 -13.73 -3.73 16.08
CA ALA A 71 -14.20 -4.93 16.76
C ALA A 71 -15.18 -4.59 17.90
N GLU A 72 -14.87 -3.56 18.70
CA GLU A 72 -15.79 -3.06 19.74
C GLU A 72 -17.10 -2.56 19.13
N ALA A 73 -17.03 -1.75 18.07
CA ALA A 73 -18.20 -1.21 17.38
C ALA A 73 -19.11 -2.32 16.83
N ILE A 74 -18.52 -3.36 16.23
CA ILE A 74 -19.26 -4.54 15.77
C ILE A 74 -19.89 -5.27 16.95
N GLY A 75 -19.20 -5.39 18.09
CA GLY A 75 -19.72 -5.99 19.31
C GLY A 75 -20.97 -5.30 19.87
N GLN A 76 -21.17 -4.00 19.58
CA GLN A 76 -22.37 -3.25 19.99
C GLN A 76 -23.58 -3.43 19.04
N LEU A 77 -23.38 -4.04 17.87
CA LEU A 77 -24.48 -4.42 16.99
C LEU A 77 -25.28 -5.57 17.62
N ASN A 78 -26.54 -5.74 17.24
CA ASN A 78 -27.27 -6.93 17.67
C ASN A 78 -26.82 -8.18 16.89
N GLU A 79 -27.14 -9.37 17.41
CA GLU A 79 -26.72 -10.65 16.82
C GLU A 79 -27.05 -10.79 15.33
N LYS A 80 -28.22 -10.30 14.90
CA LYS A 80 -28.63 -10.37 13.49
C LYS A 80 -27.81 -9.45 12.60
N GLU A 81 -27.51 -8.24 13.07
CA GLU A 81 -26.65 -7.29 12.37
C GLU A 81 -25.21 -7.82 12.27
N GLN A 82 -24.65 -8.35 13.35
CA GLN A 82 -23.32 -8.97 13.35
C GLN A 82 -23.24 -10.15 12.38
N LEU A 83 -24.25 -11.03 12.40
CA LEU A 83 -24.32 -12.19 11.52
C LEU A 83 -24.37 -11.78 10.04
N VAL A 84 -25.23 -10.82 9.68
CA VAL A 84 -25.34 -10.35 8.29
C VAL A 84 -24.04 -9.70 7.81
N ILE A 85 -23.36 -8.92 8.66
CA ILE A 85 -22.06 -8.32 8.34
C ILE A 85 -20.98 -9.40 8.16
N SER A 86 -20.92 -10.38 9.05
CA SER A 86 -19.96 -11.50 8.94
C SER A 86 -20.18 -12.29 7.64
N LEU A 87 -21.42 -12.67 7.34
CA LEU A 87 -21.72 -13.43 6.13
C LEU A 87 -21.38 -12.66 4.85
N PHE A 88 -21.55 -11.34 4.85
CA PHE A 88 -21.27 -10.51 3.69
C PHE A 88 -19.78 -10.21 3.50
N TYR A 89 -19.07 -9.81 4.56
CA TYR A 89 -17.68 -9.33 4.44
C TYR A 89 -16.62 -10.41 4.69
N LYS A 90 -16.93 -11.44 5.48
CA LYS A 90 -15.99 -12.53 5.79
C LYS A 90 -16.23 -13.76 4.93
N GLU A 91 -17.48 -14.15 4.78
CA GLU A 91 -17.86 -15.33 3.98
C GLU A 91 -18.19 -14.97 2.52
N GLU A 92 -18.11 -13.67 2.15
CA GLU A 92 -18.31 -13.14 0.79
C GLU A 92 -19.65 -13.52 0.14
N LEU A 93 -20.67 -13.79 0.93
CA LEU A 93 -21.99 -14.17 0.42
C LEU A 93 -22.79 -12.97 -0.09
N THR A 94 -23.56 -13.19 -1.16
CA THR A 94 -24.50 -12.20 -1.68
C THR A 94 -25.74 -12.08 -0.78
N PHE A 95 -26.45 -10.95 -0.84
CA PHE A 95 -27.71 -10.79 -0.08
C PHE A 95 -28.78 -11.84 -0.41
N THR A 96 -28.75 -12.40 -1.63
CA THR A 96 -29.65 -13.48 -2.03
C THR A 96 -29.30 -14.77 -1.31
N GLU A 97 -28.03 -15.16 -1.28
CA GLU A 97 -27.55 -16.36 -0.56
C GLU A 97 -27.77 -16.24 0.94
N ILE A 98 -27.48 -15.07 1.53
CA ILE A 98 -27.75 -14.79 2.94
C ILE A 98 -29.26 -14.87 3.22
N GLY A 99 -30.09 -14.34 2.32
CA GLY A 99 -31.54 -14.42 2.43
C GLY A 99 -32.03 -15.86 2.45
N SER A 100 -31.52 -16.70 1.54
CA SER A 100 -31.82 -18.14 1.51
C SER A 100 -31.37 -18.85 2.79
N LEU A 101 -30.15 -18.57 3.28
CA LEU A 101 -29.58 -19.17 4.48
C LEU A 101 -30.37 -18.81 5.75
N LEU A 102 -30.81 -17.56 5.86
CA LEU A 102 -31.51 -17.05 7.04
C LEU A 102 -33.05 -17.11 6.92
N HIS A 103 -33.57 -17.66 5.82
CA HIS A 103 -35.00 -17.67 5.50
C HIS A 103 -35.65 -16.27 5.54
N LEU A 104 -34.96 -15.28 4.97
CA LEU A 104 -35.39 -13.89 4.87
C LEU A 104 -35.34 -13.41 3.40
N SER A 105 -36.11 -12.38 3.08
CA SER A 105 -36.02 -11.76 1.75
C SER A 105 -34.72 -10.96 1.58
N THR A 106 -34.23 -10.85 0.35
CA THR A 106 -33.06 -10.02 0.00
C THR A 106 -33.22 -8.57 0.47
N SER A 107 -34.43 -8.01 0.35
CA SER A 107 -34.75 -6.66 0.86
C SER A 107 -34.56 -6.56 2.37
N ARG A 108 -34.96 -7.60 3.12
CA ARG A 108 -34.77 -7.61 4.57
C ARG A 108 -33.30 -7.68 4.96
N ILE A 109 -32.49 -8.48 4.26
CA ILE A 109 -31.03 -8.53 4.47
C ILE A 109 -30.40 -7.17 4.19
N SER A 110 -30.75 -6.54 3.07
CA SER A 110 -30.26 -5.19 2.72
C SER A 110 -30.58 -4.15 3.80
N GLN A 111 -31.79 -4.18 4.37
CA GLN A 111 -32.15 -3.29 5.48
C GLN A 111 -31.34 -3.53 6.75
N ILE A 112 -31.11 -4.81 7.12
CA ILE A 112 -30.29 -5.17 8.28
C ILE A 112 -28.86 -4.67 8.08
N HIS A 113 -28.29 -4.93 6.91
CA HIS A 113 -26.95 -4.48 6.53
C HIS A 113 -26.82 -2.95 6.58
N ALA A 114 -27.76 -2.22 5.96
CA ALA A 114 -27.78 -0.77 5.97
C ALA A 114 -27.86 -0.19 7.39
N LYS A 115 -28.70 -0.79 8.26
CA LYS A 115 -28.83 -0.37 9.66
C LYS A 115 -27.54 -0.64 10.45
N ALA A 116 -26.89 -1.77 10.23
CA ALA A 116 -25.59 -2.08 10.84
C ALA A 116 -24.53 -1.04 10.44
N LEU A 117 -24.39 -0.75 9.14
CA LEU A 117 -23.46 0.27 8.65
C LEU A 117 -23.76 1.66 9.22
N TRP A 118 -25.03 2.05 9.33
CA TRP A 118 -25.41 3.32 9.94
C TRP A 118 -24.96 3.42 11.40
N LYS A 119 -25.14 2.35 12.19
CA LYS A 119 -24.66 2.29 13.58
C LYS A 119 -23.15 2.37 13.67
N LEU A 120 -22.43 1.62 12.82
CA LEU A 120 -20.97 1.62 12.79
C LEU A 120 -20.43 3.02 12.45
N ARG A 121 -20.98 3.69 11.43
CA ARG A 121 -20.58 5.08 11.11
C ARG A 121 -20.78 6.01 12.30
N ARG A 122 -21.92 5.92 12.97
CA ARG A 122 -22.24 6.76 14.14
C ARG A 122 -21.36 6.45 15.35
N PHE A 123 -20.78 5.25 15.46
CA PHE A 123 -19.80 4.93 16.48
C PHE A 123 -18.53 5.77 16.27
N PHE A 124 -18.03 5.82 15.03
CA PHE A 124 -16.84 6.59 14.67
C PHE A 124 -17.07 8.11 14.61
N GLU A 125 -18.30 8.58 14.33
CA GLU A 125 -18.65 10.02 14.39
C GLU A 125 -18.70 10.59 15.81
N LYS A 126 -18.78 9.73 16.83
CA LYS A 126 -18.92 10.14 18.24
C LYS A 126 -17.61 10.29 18.99
N GLU A 127 -16.48 9.97 18.36
CA GLU A 127 -15.16 10.25 18.92
C GLU A 127 -14.66 11.62 18.41
N PRO A 128 -14.19 12.53 19.29
CA PRO A 128 -13.49 13.76 18.89
C PRO A 128 -12.08 13.49 18.35
#